data_AF-A0A7C4EYV8-F1
#
_entry.id   AF-A0A7C4EYV8-F1
#
_cell.length_a   1.000
_cell.length_b   1.000
_cell.length_c   1.000
_cell.angle_alpha   90.00
_cell.angle_beta   90.00
_cell.angle_gamma   90.00
#
_symmetry.space_group_name_H-M   'P 1'
#
loop_
_entity.id
_entity.type
_entity.pdbx_description
1 polymer ?
#
loop_
_entity_poly.entity_id
_entity_poly.type
_entity_poly.pdbx_seq_one_letter_code
_entity_poly.pdbx_strand_id
1 'polypeptide(L)' 'MAEKVKASKSKLYKVDGKSVKRQRPQCPRCGPGVFMADHKDRWACGKCGYTDFKK' A
#
# COMPACT_ATOMS: atom_id res chain seq x y z
N MET A 1 12.59 -7.97 20.55
CA MET A 1 11.99 -6.62 20.42
C MET A 1 12.01 -6.27 18.93
N ALA A 2 10.85 -6.12 18.29
CA ALA A 2 10.79 -5.86 16.85
C ALA A 2 11.06 -4.37 16.58
N GLU A 3 12.21 -4.08 15.98
CA GLU A 3 12.59 -2.74 15.56
C GLU A 3 11.54 -2.19 14.58
N LYS A 4 10.80 -1.17 15.00
CA LYS A 4 9.76 -0.53 14.18
C LYS A 4 10.43 0.28 13.08
N VAL A 5 10.66 -0.36 11.93
CA VAL A 5 11.05 0.34 10.70
C VAL A 5 9.91 1.30 10.33
N LYS A 6 10.15 2.61 10.47
CA LYS A 6 9.20 3.66 10.07
C LYS A 6 9.05 3.65 8.54
N ALA A 7 8.16 2.80 8.04
CA ALA A 7 7.75 2.82 6.64
C ALA A 7 6.81 4.00 6.38
N SER A 8 7.38 5.18 6.12
CA SER A 8 6.61 6.38 5.76
C SER A 8 5.85 6.19 4.44
N LYS A 9 4.55 6.48 4.46
CA LYS A 9 3.65 6.44 3.28
C LYS A 9 4.18 7.27 2.10
N SER A 10 4.98 8.30 2.36
CA SER A 10 5.62 9.15 1.35
C SER A 10 6.48 8.34 0.36
N LYS A 11 7.12 7.26 0.79
CA LYS A 11 7.98 6.43 -0.07
C LYS A 11 7.20 5.60 -1.11
N LEU A 12 5.87 5.56 -1.01
CA LEU A 12 4.98 4.84 -1.92
C LEU A 12 4.57 5.67 -3.14
N TYR A 13 4.92 6.95 -3.15
CA TYR A 13 4.70 7.84 -4.28
C TYR A 13 6.00 7.94 -5.07
N LYS A 14 5.99 7.47 -6.31
CA LYS A 14 7.06 7.77 -7.28
C LYS A 14 6.62 8.98 -8.08
N VAL A 15 7.47 10.00 -8.12
CA VAL A 15 7.27 11.20 -8.92
C VAL A 15 8.07 11.02 -10.20
N ASP A 16 7.38 10.73 -11.29
CA ASP A 16 7.96 10.69 -12.64
C ASP A 16 7.66 12.04 -13.31
N GLY A 17 8.49 13.05 -13.01
CA GLY A 17 8.41 14.39 -13.55
C GLY A 17 7.07 15.11 -13.29
N LYS A 18 6.08 14.89 -14.16
CA LYS A 18 4.74 15.50 -14.13
C LYS A 18 3.65 14.56 -13.62
N SER A 19 3.96 13.28 -13.39
CA SER A 19 2.98 12.26 -13.00
C SER A 19 3.36 11.59 -11.69
N VAL A 20 2.45 11.64 -10.72
CA VAL A 20 2.58 10.94 -9.44
C VAL A 20 2.02 9.53 -9.61
N LYS A 21 2.91 8.54 -9.76
CA LYS A 21 2.52 7.13 -9.81
C LYS A 21 2.51 6.56 -8.39
N ARG A 22 1.33 6.09 -7.96
CA ARG A 22 1.15 5.38 -6.69
C ARG A 22 1.66 3.94 -6.87
N GLN A 23 2.67 3.54 -6.10
CA GLN A 23 3.30 2.22 -6.27
C GLN A 23 2.46 1.06 -5.71
N ARG A 24 1.52 1.33 -4.80
CA ARG A 24 0.69 0.30 -4.16
C ARG A 24 -0.78 0.53 -4.49
N PRO A 25 -1.56 -0.55 -4.66
CA PRO A 25 -2.99 -0.44 -4.88
C PRO A 25 -3.67 0.19 -3.66
N GLN A 26 -4.69 0.99 -3.96
CA GLN A 26 -5.63 1.46 -2.96
C GLN A 26 -6.66 0.37 -2.69
N CYS A 27 -7.13 0.27 -1.46
CA CYS A 27 -8.21 -0.65 -1.15
C CYS A 27 -9.54 -0.11 -1.72
N PRO A 28 -10.29 -0.90 -2.52
CA PRO A 28 -11.56 -0.45 -3.12
C PRO A 28 -12.65 -0.16 -2.10
N ARG A 29 -12.60 -0.79 -0.90
CA ARG A 29 -13.58 -0.56 0.18
C ARG A 29 -13.22 0.58 1.10
N CYS A 30 -11.93 0.80 1.33
CA CYS A 30 -11.44 1.78 2.32
C CYS A 30 -11.21 3.18 1.71
N GLY A 31 -11.29 3.33 0.39
CA GLY A 31 -11.21 4.62 -0.30
C GLY A 31 -9.79 5.16 -0.53
N PRO A 32 -9.68 6.31 -1.21
CA PRO A 32 -8.40 6.91 -1.59
C PRO A 32 -7.62 7.37 -0.36
N GLY A 33 -6.44 6.78 -0.16
CA GLY A 33 -5.55 7.09 0.98
C GLY A 33 -5.16 5.88 1.83
N VAL A 34 -5.84 4.74 1.63
CA VAL A 34 -5.45 3.46 2.25
C VAL A 34 -4.72 2.59 1.25
N PHE A 35 -3.39 2.61 1.35
CA PHE A 35 -2.54 1.68 0.62
C PHE A 35 -2.66 0.27 1.19
N MET A 36 -2.86 -0.71 0.32
CA MET A 36 -2.73 -2.10 0.71
C MET A 36 -1.24 -2.44 0.90
N ALA A 37 -0.97 -3.30 1.87
CA ALA A 37 0.35 -3.88 2.08
C ALA A 37 0.62 -4.87 0.95
N ASP A 38 1.73 -4.66 0.25
CA ASP A 38 2.20 -5.58 -0.77
C ASP A 38 2.98 -6.70 -0.10
N HIS A 39 2.36 -7.88 0.00
CA HIS A 39 3.06 -9.12 0.30
C HIS A 39 3.27 -9.89 -1.01
N LYS A 40 4.20 -10.86 -1.01
CA LYS A 40 4.52 -11.65 -2.21
C LYS A 40 3.32 -12.43 -2.73
N ASP A 41 2.51 -12.93 -1.81
CA ASP A 41 1.36 -13.81 -2.01
C ASP A 41 0.01 -13.07 -1.95
N ARG A 42 -0.04 -11.86 -1.38
CA ARG A 42 -1.30 -11.13 -1.18
C ARG A 42 -1.14 -9.63 -1.03
N TRP A 43 -2.20 -8.91 -1.35
CA TRP A 43 -2.46 -7.54 -0.95
C TRP A 43 -3.32 -7.53 0.30
N ALA A 44 -2.83 -6.96 1.39
CA ALA A 44 -3.58 -6.89 2.64
C ALA A 44 -3.90 -5.44 3.01
N CYS A 45 -5.18 -5.14 3.21
CA CYS A 45 -5.61 -3.84 3.70
C CYS A 45 -5.61 -3.82 5.23
N GLY A 46 -4.72 -3.04 5.84
CA GLY A 46 -4.63 -2.92 7.29
C GLY A 46 -5.78 -2.16 7.97
N LYS A 47 -6.67 -1.51 7.20
CA LYS A 47 -7.80 -0.72 7.75
C LYS A 47 -9.14 -1.46 7.72
N CYS A 48 -9.41 -2.27 6.70
CA CYS A 48 -10.66 -3.05 6.56
C CYS A 48 -10.45 -4.57 6.58
N GLY A 49 -9.24 -5.07 6.80
CA GLY A 49 -8.95 -6.51 6.82
C GLY A 49 -9.07 -7.20 5.46
N TYR A 50 -9.36 -6.45 4.41
CA TYR A 50 -9.57 -6.97 3.06
C TYR A 50 -8.24 -7.46 2.48
N THR A 51 -8.18 -8.74 2.12
CA THR A 51 -7.01 -9.36 1.50
C THR A 51 -7.35 -9.83 0.09
N ASP A 52 -6.63 -9.32 -0.91
CA ASP A 52 -6.65 -9.84 -2.27
C ASP A 52 -5.42 -10.72 -2.48
N PHE A 53 -5.58 -11.96 -2.95
CA PHE A 53 -4.44 -12.81 -3.26
C PHE A 53 -3.98 -12.53 -4.68
N LYS A 54 -2.70 -12.19 -4.87
CA LYS A 54 -2.14 -12.06 -6.22
C LYS A 54 -2.03 -13.46 -6.79
N LYS A 55 -2.81 -13.77 -7.83
CA LYS A 55 -2.75 -15.03 -8.55
C LYS A 55 -1.59 -15.02 -9.55
#